data_AF-A0A7X8DAR9-F1
#
_entry.id   AF-A0A7X8DAR9-F1
#
_cell.length_a   1.000
_cell.length_b   1.000
_cell.length_c   1.000
_cell.angle_alpha   90.00
_cell.angle_beta   90.00
_cell.angle_gamma   90.00
#
_symmetry.space_group_name_H-M   'P 1'
#
loop_
_entity.id
_entity.type
_entity.pdbx_description
1 polymer ?
#
loop_
_entity_poly.entity_id
_entity_poly.type
_entity_poly.pdbx_seq_one_letter_code
_entity_poly.pdbx_strand_id
1 'polypeptide(L)'
;MNLLGLKVKHNVFGDGVVIEKVDSYITVEFVEKTAKFAYPDVFEKFLKAEDVDVQTNIIKEIEMIKVETEQKRKAEEANKASEKIRTVSTYGVALKTKRTKSIDDMFAKDYHVENLARQHIFTYQQVEEQFGIRISGFGRGINPTENTVVLISSIGKAGGNFVYHDKWTKDGDYIYSGEGKRGDQKMNRGNLAIRDAARDGKEIHLFIKFSPKDYYYQAVFELADYSYEDDKDKDGNIRKEYKFRLKKVNVEQK
;
A
#
# COMPACT_ATOMS: atom_id res chain seq x y z
N MET A 1 -1.09 26.88 31.45
CA MET A 1 -0.54 26.80 32.82
C MET A 1 0.86 27.40 32.82
N ASN A 2 1.23 28.23 33.81
CA ASN A 2 2.61 28.71 33.92
C ASN A 2 3.42 27.65 34.67
N LEU A 3 4.41 27.06 33.99
CA LEU A 3 5.24 25.97 34.53
C LEU A 3 6.63 26.47 34.95
N LEU A 4 6.93 27.75 34.77
CA LEU A 4 8.20 28.35 35.16
C LEU A 4 8.29 28.44 36.69
N GLY A 5 9.41 27.97 37.24
CA GLY A 5 9.64 27.89 38.69
C GLY A 5 9.02 26.67 39.38
N LEU A 6 8.42 25.75 38.63
CA LEU A 6 7.83 24.53 39.19
C LEU A 6 8.93 23.56 39.66
N LYS A 7 8.81 23.09 40.91
CA LYS A 7 9.65 22.02 41.45
C LYS A 7 9.17 20.66 40.97
N VAL A 8 10.09 19.90 40.39
CA VAL A 8 9.84 18.57 39.82
C VAL A 8 10.90 17.59 40.27
N LYS A 9 10.53 16.32 40.37
CA LYS A 9 11.44 15.23 40.71
C LYS A 9 11.58 14.28 39.53
N HIS A 10 12.80 14.08 39.08
CA HIS A 10 13.15 13.10 38.06
C HIS A 10 13.58 11.79 38.69
N ASN A 11 13.15 10.67 38.11
CA ASN A 11 13.48 9.33 38.64
C ASN A 11 14.99 9.04 38.70
N VAL A 12 15.79 9.70 37.85
CA VAL A 12 17.26 9.50 37.75
C VAL A 12 18.06 10.73 38.20
N PHE A 13 17.54 11.94 38.00
CA PHE A 13 18.31 13.19 38.18
C PHE A 13 17.94 13.93 39.47
N GLY A 14 17.05 13.34 40.29
CA GLY A 14 16.65 13.91 41.57
C GLY A 14 15.76 15.14 41.41
N ASP A 15 15.88 16.05 42.36
CA ASP A 15 15.05 17.26 42.43
C ASP A 15 15.56 18.32 41.43
N GLY A 16 14.63 18.99 40.76
CA GLY A 16 14.92 20.01 39.74
C GLY A 16 13.84 21.07 39.65
N VAL A 17 14.16 22.18 38.99
CA VAL A 17 13.26 23.33 38.82
C VAL A 17 13.10 23.63 37.34
N VAL A 18 11.86 23.81 36.88
CA VAL A 18 11.58 24.18 35.49
C VAL A 18 11.98 25.64 35.28
N ILE A 19 12.97 25.89 34.42
CA ILE A 19 13.52 27.23 34.16
C ILE A 19 13.01 27.83 32.86
N GLU A 20 12.52 27.01 31.93
CA GLU A 20 12.07 27.46 30.61
C GLU A 20 10.99 26.55 30.04
N LYS A 21 10.05 27.13 29.28
CA LYS A 21 9.09 26.41 28.45
C LYS A 21 9.02 27.06 27.07
N VAL A 22 9.33 26.28 26.03
CA VAL A 22 9.23 26.70 24.63
C VAL A 22 8.44 25.64 23.87
N ASP A 23 7.33 26.05 23.24
CA ASP A 23 6.42 25.17 22.49
C ASP A 23 6.00 23.91 23.29
N SER A 24 6.37 22.73 22.77
CA SER A 24 6.14 21.39 23.35
C SER A 24 7.32 20.88 24.18
N TYR A 25 8.20 21.77 24.66
CA TYR A 25 9.38 21.39 25.44
C TYR A 25 9.52 22.25 26.71
N ILE A 26 10.05 21.62 27.76
CA ILE A 26 10.46 22.28 29.00
C ILE A 26 11.95 22.04 29.26
N THR A 27 12.62 23.01 29.86
CA THR A 27 13.99 22.87 30.35
C THR A 27 13.95 22.85 31.87
N VAL A 28 14.51 21.79 32.47
CA VAL A 28 14.60 21.60 33.91
C VAL A 28 16.05 21.70 34.34
N GLU A 29 16.31 22.54 35.33
CA GLU A 29 17.60 22.66 36.00
C GLU A 29 17.64 21.69 37.18
N PHE A 30 18.58 20.74 37.15
CA PHE A 30 18.91 19.85 38.26
C PHE A 30 20.25 20.27 38.87
N VAL A 31 20.54 19.77 40.07
CA VAL A 31 21.75 20.10 40.84
C VAL A 31 23.04 19.91 40.01
N GLU A 32 23.11 18.88 39.17
CA GLU A 32 24.31 18.57 38.38
C GLU A 32 24.27 19.09 36.93
N LYS A 33 23.08 19.41 36.39
CA LYS A 33 22.91 19.83 34.99
C LYS A 33 21.50 20.34 34.67
N THR A 34 21.39 21.09 33.58
CA THR A 34 20.10 21.39 32.92
C THR A 34 19.79 20.36 31.83
N ALA A 35 18.53 19.92 31.72
CA ALA A 35 18.09 19.03 30.65
C ALA A 35 16.74 19.43 30.07
N LYS A 36 16.57 19.24 28.76
CA LYS A 36 15.36 19.57 27.99
C LYS A 36 14.50 18.33 27.78
N PHE A 37 13.21 18.43 28.02
CA PHE A 37 12.25 17.33 27.92
C PHE A 37 11.00 17.71 27.13
N ALA A 38 10.36 16.72 26.51
CA ALA A 38 9.10 16.90 25.79
C ALA A 38 7.93 17.04 26.78
N TYR A 39 7.20 18.14 26.69
CA TYR A 39 6.00 18.43 27.47
C TYR A 39 4.74 18.17 26.63
N PRO A 40 3.70 17.52 27.17
CA PRO A 40 3.57 17.05 28.55
C PRO A 40 4.08 15.62 28.82
N ASP A 41 4.46 14.86 27.79
CA ASP A 41 4.77 13.42 27.84
C ASP A 41 5.80 12.99 28.90
N VAL A 42 6.79 13.83 29.20
CA VAL A 42 7.82 13.51 30.19
C VAL A 42 7.25 13.25 31.59
N PHE A 43 6.12 13.87 31.95
CA PHE A 43 5.47 13.71 33.25
C PHE A 43 4.72 12.38 33.41
N GLU A 44 4.55 11.61 32.34
CA GLU A 44 3.94 10.28 32.40
C GLU A 44 4.87 9.25 33.03
N LYS A 45 6.18 9.34 32.75
CA LYS A 45 7.14 8.26 33.07
C LYS A 45 8.35 8.71 33.84
N PHE A 46 8.76 9.98 33.70
CA PHE A 46 10.11 10.39 34.08
C PHE A 46 10.14 11.56 35.08
N LEU A 47 9.15 12.46 35.05
CA LEU A 47 9.03 13.60 35.96
C LEU A 47 7.74 13.54 36.80
N LYS A 48 7.84 13.96 38.06
CA LYS A 48 6.70 14.19 38.96
C LYS A 48 6.79 15.60 39.53
N ALA A 49 5.74 16.41 39.38
CA ALA A 49 5.64 17.69 40.05
C ALA A 49 5.43 17.47 41.55
N GLU A 50 6.05 18.31 42.36
CA GLU A 50 5.89 18.29 43.83
C GLU A 50 4.52 18.82 44.24
N ASP A 51 3.97 19.75 43.46
CA ASP A 51 2.62 20.27 43.63
C ASP A 51 1.59 19.27 43.06
N VAL A 52 0.74 18.76 43.96
CA VAL A 52 -0.27 17.74 43.68
C VAL A 52 -1.35 18.27 42.73
N ASP A 53 -1.72 19.54 42.83
CA ASP A 53 -2.74 20.15 41.97
C ASP A 53 -2.19 20.34 40.56
N VAL A 54 -0.91 20.75 40.45
CA VAL A 54 -0.22 20.89 39.17
C VAL A 54 0.00 19.53 38.51
N GLN A 55 0.46 18.52 39.25
CA GLN A 55 0.62 17.15 38.74
C GLN A 55 -0.71 16.60 38.21
N THR A 56 -1.80 16.80 38.96
CA THR A 56 -3.14 16.33 38.57
C THR A 56 -3.60 16.98 37.27
N ASN A 57 -3.35 18.28 37.09
CA ASN A 57 -3.71 19.01 35.88
C ASN A 57 -2.87 18.58 34.67
N ILE A 58 -1.57 18.32 34.85
CA ILE A 58 -0.69 17.82 33.78
C ILE A 58 -1.11 16.41 33.34
N ILE A 59 -1.41 15.51 34.27
CA ILE A 59 -1.90 14.16 33.94
C ILE A 59 -3.23 14.22 33.17
N LYS A 60 -4.17 15.08 33.61
CA LYS A 60 -5.42 15.31 32.87
C LYS A 60 -5.17 15.86 31.47
N GLU A 61 -4.20 16.75 31.28
CA GLU A 61 -3.80 17.26 29.97
C GLU A 61 -3.24 16.14 29.07
N ILE A 62 -2.39 15.25 29.61
CA ILE A 62 -1.88 14.07 28.88
C ILE A 62 -3.02 13.13 28.51
N GLU A 63 -3.95 12.84 29.42
CA GLU A 63 -5.11 11.98 29.15
C GLU A 63 -6.04 12.60 28.11
N MET A 64 -6.30 13.91 28.16
CA MET A 64 -7.08 14.62 27.14
C MET A 64 -6.39 14.57 25.78
N ILE A 65 -5.08 14.77 25.70
CA ILE A 65 -4.32 14.68 24.44
C ILE A 65 -4.32 13.24 23.92
N LYS A 66 -4.23 12.22 24.78
CA LYS A 66 -4.33 10.81 24.37
C LYS A 66 -5.72 10.44 23.89
N VAL A 67 -6.76 10.90 24.57
CA VAL A 67 -8.15 10.70 24.17
C VAL A 67 -8.43 11.47 22.89
N GLU A 68 -7.92 12.69 22.71
CA GLU A 68 -8.11 13.49 21.51
C GLU A 68 -7.29 12.96 20.33
N THR A 69 -6.08 12.46 20.54
CA THR A 69 -5.27 11.80 19.49
C THR A 69 -5.84 10.43 19.12
N GLU A 70 -6.38 9.68 20.07
CA GLU A 70 -7.09 8.43 19.80
C GLU A 70 -8.46 8.69 19.19
N GLN A 71 -9.16 9.75 19.57
CA GLN A 71 -10.40 10.20 18.92
C GLN A 71 -10.12 10.78 17.54
N LYS A 72 -9.00 11.48 17.33
CA LYS A 72 -8.54 11.92 16.00
C LYS A 72 -8.11 10.74 15.17
N ARG A 73 -7.43 9.73 15.74
CA ARG A 73 -7.08 8.49 15.05
C ARG A 73 -8.33 7.68 14.72
N LYS A 74 -9.28 7.55 15.64
CA LYS A 74 -10.59 6.91 15.41
C LYS A 74 -11.49 7.72 14.51
N ALA A 75 -11.44 9.05 14.52
CA ALA A 75 -12.19 9.92 13.61
C ALA A 75 -11.52 10.00 12.24
N GLU A 76 -10.21 9.87 12.13
CA GLU A 76 -9.47 9.76 10.88
C GLU A 76 -9.58 8.35 10.31
N GLU A 77 -9.65 7.31 11.15
CA GLU A 77 -10.01 5.95 10.77
C GLU A 77 -11.49 5.83 10.45
N ALA A 78 -12.38 6.54 11.14
CA ALA A 78 -13.79 6.63 10.81
C ALA A 78 -14.03 7.57 9.61
N ASN A 79 -13.16 8.54 9.34
CA ASN A 79 -13.17 9.36 8.13
C ASN A 79 -12.56 8.59 6.96
N LYS A 80 -11.54 7.75 7.15
CA LYS A 80 -11.03 6.81 6.12
C LYS A 80 -11.96 5.63 5.90
N ALA A 81 -12.65 5.16 6.94
CA ALA A 81 -13.69 4.13 6.85
C ALA A 81 -14.98 4.73 6.29
N SER A 82 -15.34 5.98 6.60
CA SER A 82 -16.47 6.69 5.99
C SER A 82 -16.12 7.29 4.63
N GLU A 83 -14.86 7.45 4.25
CA GLU A 83 -14.41 7.71 2.88
C GLU A 83 -14.34 6.42 2.06
N LYS A 84 -13.93 5.28 2.65
CA LYS A 84 -14.10 3.94 2.06
C LYS A 84 -15.57 3.55 1.95
N ILE A 85 -16.39 3.87 2.94
CA ILE A 85 -17.84 3.64 2.92
C ILE A 85 -18.52 4.73 2.08
N ARG A 86 -18.07 5.99 1.98
CA ARG A 86 -18.62 6.95 1.02
C ARG A 86 -18.21 6.60 -0.39
N THR A 87 -17.01 6.10 -0.65
CA THR A 87 -16.67 5.57 -1.97
C THR A 87 -17.53 4.34 -2.25
N VAL A 88 -17.56 3.31 -1.39
CA VAL A 88 -18.40 2.10 -1.59
C VAL A 88 -19.91 2.38 -1.60
N SER A 89 -20.43 3.34 -0.82
CA SER A 89 -21.85 3.75 -0.73
C SER A 89 -22.25 4.72 -1.84
N THR A 90 -21.35 5.59 -2.33
CA THR A 90 -21.59 6.33 -3.58
C THR A 90 -21.58 5.40 -4.80
N TYR A 91 -20.91 4.25 -4.73
CA TYR A 91 -21.10 3.14 -5.69
C TYR A 91 -22.38 2.31 -5.43
N GLY A 92 -23.07 2.50 -4.30
CA GLY A 92 -24.25 1.71 -3.90
C GLY A 92 -25.60 2.44 -3.94
N VAL A 93 -25.64 3.78 -3.86
CA VAL A 93 -26.89 4.55 -3.83
C VAL A 93 -26.81 5.78 -4.73
N ALA A 94 -26.93 5.57 -6.04
CA ALA A 94 -27.40 6.61 -6.96
C ALA A 94 -28.08 5.98 -8.18
N LEU A 95 -29.08 5.13 -7.94
CA LEU A 95 -30.08 4.86 -8.96
C LEU A 95 -30.98 6.09 -9.09
N LYS A 96 -30.83 6.74 -10.25
CA LYS A 96 -31.73 7.67 -10.94
C LYS A 96 -31.66 9.15 -10.52
N THR A 97 -30.71 9.89 -11.09
CA THR A 97 -30.95 10.97 -12.09
C THR A 97 -29.63 11.60 -12.56
N LYS A 98 -29.41 11.61 -13.90
CA LYS A 98 -28.19 12.03 -14.66
C LYS A 98 -26.94 11.14 -14.49
N ARG A 99 -26.54 10.42 -15.55
CA ARG A 99 -25.43 9.43 -15.58
C ARG A 99 -24.07 10.04 -15.18
N THR A 100 -23.64 9.81 -13.94
CA THR A 100 -22.24 9.89 -13.52
C THR A 100 -21.52 8.62 -13.95
N LYS A 101 -20.34 8.77 -14.56
CA LYS A 101 -19.53 7.64 -15.06
C LYS A 101 -19.14 6.69 -13.91
N SER A 102 -19.40 5.40 -14.07
CA SER A 102 -18.92 4.32 -13.20
C SER A 102 -17.39 4.22 -13.26
N ILE A 103 -16.74 3.65 -12.25
CA ILE A 103 -15.30 3.31 -12.32
C ILE A 103 -14.99 2.39 -13.52
N ASP A 104 -15.97 1.58 -13.92
CA ASP A 104 -15.89 0.70 -15.08
C ASP A 104 -15.84 1.52 -16.38
N ASP A 105 -16.46 2.70 -16.42
CA ASP A 105 -16.40 3.62 -17.57
C ASP A 105 -15.03 4.27 -17.75
N MET A 106 -14.12 4.10 -16.77
CA MET A 106 -12.72 4.52 -16.90
C MET A 106 -11.88 3.49 -17.67
N PHE A 107 -12.34 2.24 -17.79
CA PHE A 107 -11.70 1.25 -18.66
C PHE A 107 -12.17 1.44 -20.10
N ALA A 108 -11.26 1.29 -21.06
CA ALA A 108 -11.70 1.10 -22.43
C ALA A 108 -12.34 -0.28 -22.58
N LYS A 109 -13.27 -0.40 -23.54
CA LYS A 109 -14.07 -1.62 -23.73
C LYS A 109 -13.24 -2.87 -24.01
N ASP A 110 -12.04 -2.69 -24.56
CA ASP A 110 -11.14 -3.80 -24.88
C ASP A 110 -10.42 -4.38 -23.66
N TYR A 111 -10.55 -3.76 -22.47
CA TYR A 111 -10.01 -4.33 -21.24
C TYR A 111 -10.79 -5.54 -20.72
N HIS A 112 -12.09 -5.64 -21.03
CA HIS A 112 -13.00 -6.64 -20.47
C HIS A 112 -13.01 -6.67 -18.93
N VAL A 113 -13.39 -5.54 -18.32
CA VAL A 113 -13.36 -5.32 -16.86
C VAL A 113 -14.26 -6.28 -16.07
N GLU A 114 -15.25 -6.89 -16.72
CA GLU A 114 -16.11 -7.94 -16.18
C GLU A 114 -15.32 -9.16 -15.67
N ASN A 115 -14.15 -9.42 -16.23
CA ASN A 115 -13.29 -10.55 -15.85
C ASN A 115 -12.35 -10.24 -14.68
N LEU A 116 -12.30 -8.98 -14.23
CA LEU A 116 -11.46 -8.56 -13.12
C LEU A 116 -12.04 -9.01 -11.78
N ALA A 117 -11.30 -9.85 -11.05
CA ALA A 117 -11.58 -10.14 -9.65
C ALA A 117 -11.30 -8.90 -8.79
N ARG A 118 -12.32 -8.44 -8.07
CA ARG A 118 -12.25 -7.28 -7.15
C ARG A 118 -12.16 -7.67 -5.67
N GLN A 119 -12.25 -8.97 -5.39
CA GLN A 119 -12.13 -9.52 -4.05
C GLN A 119 -10.66 -9.88 -3.78
N HIS A 120 -10.27 -9.99 -2.50
CA HIS A 120 -8.91 -10.33 -2.08
C HIS A 120 -7.85 -9.31 -2.54
N ILE A 121 -7.81 -8.18 -1.84
CA ILE A 121 -6.82 -7.11 -2.06
C ILE A 121 -5.66 -7.31 -1.09
N PHE A 122 -4.45 -7.35 -1.65
CA PHE A 122 -3.20 -7.49 -0.91
C PHE A 122 -2.41 -6.18 -0.95
N THR A 123 -1.60 -5.95 0.08
CA THR A 123 -0.50 -4.98 0.02
C THR A 123 0.72 -5.60 -0.66
N TYR A 124 1.66 -4.78 -1.13
CA TYR A 124 2.90 -5.32 -1.69
C TYR A 124 3.67 -6.17 -0.67
N GLN A 125 3.67 -5.80 0.62
CA GLN A 125 4.34 -6.59 1.66
C GLN A 125 3.71 -7.97 1.81
N GLN A 126 2.37 -8.06 1.76
CA GLN A 126 1.68 -9.34 1.86
C GLN A 126 2.01 -10.25 0.68
N VAL A 127 2.08 -9.70 -0.55
CA VAL A 127 2.50 -10.48 -1.72
C VAL A 127 3.97 -10.90 -1.60
N GLU A 128 4.87 -10.01 -1.17
CA GLU A 128 6.28 -10.33 -0.95
C GLU A 128 6.47 -11.44 0.09
N GLU A 129 5.78 -11.34 1.24
CA GLU A 129 5.84 -12.31 2.34
C GLU A 129 5.27 -13.67 1.93
N GLN A 130 4.10 -13.69 1.29
CA GLN A 130 3.42 -14.93 0.90
C GLN A 130 4.21 -15.74 -0.13
N PHE A 131 4.87 -15.07 -1.08
CA PHE A 131 5.54 -15.74 -2.19
C PHE A 131 7.08 -15.72 -2.09
N GLY A 132 7.65 -15.09 -1.06
CA GLY A 132 9.10 -14.96 -0.92
C GLY A 132 9.74 -14.15 -2.05
N ILE A 133 9.04 -13.14 -2.58
CA ILE A 133 9.50 -12.30 -3.68
C ILE A 133 9.81 -10.88 -3.22
N ARG A 134 10.39 -10.05 -4.11
CA ARG A 134 10.59 -8.61 -3.88
C ARG A 134 10.05 -7.79 -5.05
N ILE A 135 8.97 -7.06 -4.81
CA ILE A 135 8.30 -6.16 -5.74
C ILE A 135 8.71 -4.70 -5.47
N SER A 136 9.03 -4.37 -4.22
CA SER A 136 9.45 -3.04 -3.78
C SER A 136 10.74 -2.57 -4.46
N GLY A 137 10.81 -1.27 -4.78
CA GLY A 137 11.95 -0.65 -5.49
C GLY A 137 11.74 -0.55 -7.01
N PHE A 138 12.22 -1.55 -7.76
CA PHE A 138 12.26 -1.49 -9.23
C PHE A 138 11.02 -2.02 -9.95
N GLY A 139 10.04 -2.57 -9.23
CA GLY A 139 8.78 -3.07 -9.79
C GLY A 139 9.00 -4.12 -10.88
N ARG A 140 9.35 -5.34 -10.48
CA ARG A 140 9.44 -6.46 -11.43
C ARG A 140 8.05 -7.00 -11.69
N GLY A 141 7.67 -7.02 -12.97
CA GLY A 141 6.42 -7.65 -13.41
C GLY A 141 6.45 -9.16 -13.23
N ILE A 142 7.58 -9.80 -13.55
CA ILE A 142 7.74 -11.26 -13.51
C ILE A 142 8.67 -11.64 -12.35
N ASN A 143 8.19 -12.48 -11.44
CA ASN A 143 8.91 -12.89 -10.24
C ASN A 143 8.92 -14.43 -10.11
N PRO A 144 9.89 -15.12 -10.75
CA PRO A 144 10.03 -16.56 -10.63
C PRO A 144 10.62 -16.95 -9.26
N THR A 145 10.09 -18.03 -8.68
CA THR A 145 10.60 -18.71 -7.49
C THR A 145 10.91 -20.17 -7.82
N GLU A 146 11.17 -21.01 -6.81
CA GLU A 146 11.31 -22.46 -6.99
C GLU A 146 10.03 -23.10 -7.55
N ASN A 147 8.87 -22.78 -6.95
CA ASN A 147 7.60 -23.44 -7.23
C ASN A 147 6.56 -22.55 -7.93
N THR A 148 6.82 -21.26 -8.07
CA THR A 148 5.84 -20.32 -8.62
C THR A 148 6.45 -19.31 -9.60
N VAL A 149 5.62 -18.72 -10.43
CA VAL A 149 5.91 -17.50 -11.19
C VAL A 149 4.84 -16.48 -10.82
N VAL A 150 5.21 -15.46 -10.05
CA VAL A 150 4.28 -14.40 -9.63
C VAL A 150 4.34 -13.25 -10.62
N LEU A 151 3.21 -12.99 -11.28
CA LEU A 151 3.02 -11.93 -12.25
C LEU A 151 2.30 -10.75 -11.63
N ILE A 152 2.90 -9.56 -11.78
CA ILE A 152 2.33 -8.29 -11.39
C ILE A 152 2.04 -7.51 -12.67
N SER A 153 0.76 -7.38 -13.02
CA SER A 153 0.31 -6.45 -14.05
C SER A 153 -0.02 -5.09 -13.43
N SER A 154 0.18 -4.00 -14.17
CA SER A 154 -0.03 -2.64 -13.67
C SER A 154 -1.09 -1.89 -14.46
N ILE A 155 -1.99 -1.22 -13.74
CA ILE A 155 -2.94 -0.26 -14.30
C ILE A 155 -2.54 1.15 -13.85
N GLY A 156 -2.31 2.02 -14.82
CA GLY A 156 -2.09 3.46 -14.62
C GLY A 156 -3.36 4.28 -14.84
N LYS A 157 -3.28 5.59 -14.56
CA LYS A 157 -4.34 6.56 -14.89
C LYS A 157 -3.76 7.67 -15.74
N ALA A 158 -4.42 8.01 -16.85
CA ALA A 158 -4.09 9.16 -17.67
C ALA A 158 -5.37 9.77 -18.27
N GLY A 159 -5.49 11.10 -18.25
CA GLY A 159 -6.63 11.80 -18.86
C GLY A 159 -8.00 11.39 -18.29
N GLY A 160 -8.07 10.94 -17.03
CA GLY A 160 -9.30 10.46 -16.40
C GLY A 160 -9.71 9.03 -16.75
N ASN A 161 -8.92 8.31 -17.56
CA ASN A 161 -9.14 6.90 -17.89
C ASN A 161 -8.01 6.03 -17.34
N PHE A 162 -8.29 4.73 -17.21
CA PHE A 162 -7.26 3.73 -16.95
C PHE A 162 -6.44 3.48 -18.22
N VAL A 163 -5.14 3.34 -18.03
CA VAL A 163 -4.21 2.93 -19.08
C VAL A 163 -3.54 1.66 -18.61
N TYR A 164 -3.51 0.68 -19.50
CA TYR A 164 -2.99 -0.65 -19.22
C TYR A 164 -2.27 -1.14 -20.47
N HIS A 165 -1.31 -2.00 -20.23
CA HIS A 165 -0.52 -2.65 -21.27
C HIS A 165 -0.92 -4.12 -21.45
N ASP A 166 -1.31 -4.73 -20.33
CA ASP A 166 -1.92 -6.05 -20.25
C ASP A 166 -3.44 -5.92 -20.13
N LYS A 167 -4.18 -6.96 -20.52
CA LYS A 167 -5.65 -6.90 -20.51
C LYS A 167 -6.32 -8.25 -20.42
N TRP A 168 -7.56 -8.26 -19.96
CA TRP A 168 -8.42 -9.42 -20.16
C TRP A 168 -8.87 -9.49 -21.61
N THR A 169 -9.06 -10.71 -22.08
CA THR A 169 -9.80 -11.00 -23.30
C THR A 169 -11.29 -11.16 -22.98
N LYS A 170 -12.14 -11.07 -24.01
CA LYS A 170 -13.57 -11.36 -23.88
C LYS A 170 -13.86 -12.76 -23.31
N ASP A 171 -12.96 -13.71 -23.55
CA ASP A 171 -13.14 -15.13 -23.22
C ASP A 171 -12.64 -15.46 -21.80
N GLY A 172 -12.13 -14.47 -21.06
CA GLY A 172 -11.65 -14.64 -19.68
C GLY A 172 -10.17 -15.03 -19.55
N ASP A 173 -9.44 -15.13 -20.66
CA ASP A 173 -7.98 -15.25 -20.65
C ASP A 173 -7.32 -13.88 -20.37
N TYR A 174 -6.11 -13.88 -19.86
CA TYR A 174 -5.31 -12.68 -19.63
C TYR A 174 -4.13 -12.58 -20.59
N ILE A 175 -3.98 -11.46 -21.29
CA ILE A 175 -2.81 -11.19 -22.14
C ILE A 175 -1.80 -10.42 -21.30
N TYR A 176 -0.67 -11.07 -20.98
CA TYR A 176 0.42 -10.51 -20.19
C TYR A 176 1.64 -10.22 -21.07
N SER A 177 2.22 -9.03 -20.91
CA SER A 177 3.35 -8.58 -21.70
C SER A 177 4.68 -9.01 -21.07
N GLY A 178 5.60 -9.51 -21.90
CA GLY A 178 6.90 -10.00 -21.44
C GLY A 178 7.81 -8.92 -20.87
N GLU A 179 8.93 -9.35 -20.28
CA GLU A 179 9.96 -8.46 -19.76
C GLU A 179 11.08 -8.16 -20.77
N GLY A 180 11.70 -6.99 -20.55
CA GLY A 180 12.72 -6.40 -21.41
C GLY A 180 12.32 -4.97 -21.73
N LYS A 181 13.23 -4.00 -21.61
CA LYS A 181 12.91 -2.56 -21.76
C LYS A 181 13.42 -1.92 -23.05
N ARG A 182 14.36 -2.58 -23.75
CA ARG A 182 15.08 -2.05 -24.91
C ARG A 182 15.28 -3.12 -25.95
N GLY A 183 15.02 -2.77 -27.21
CA GLY A 183 15.03 -3.69 -28.35
C GLY A 183 14.08 -4.87 -28.20
N ASP A 184 14.15 -5.78 -29.16
CA ASP A 184 13.38 -7.02 -29.16
C ASP A 184 13.56 -7.78 -27.84
N GLN A 185 12.44 -8.15 -27.25
CA GLN A 185 12.45 -8.98 -26.06
C GLN A 185 13.07 -10.34 -26.37
N LYS A 186 13.73 -10.92 -25.36
CA LYS A 186 14.39 -12.21 -25.47
C LYS A 186 13.64 -13.24 -24.65
N MET A 187 13.53 -14.46 -25.16
CA MET A 187 13.00 -15.60 -24.41
C MET A 187 14.03 -16.09 -23.39
N ASN A 188 14.29 -15.30 -22.35
CA ASN A 188 15.20 -15.61 -21.25
C ASN A 188 14.58 -15.14 -19.92
N ARG A 189 15.17 -15.57 -18.80
CA ARG A 189 14.80 -15.11 -17.44
C ARG A 189 13.29 -15.20 -17.18
N GLY A 190 12.60 -14.08 -16.92
CA GLY A 190 11.17 -14.07 -16.62
C GLY A 190 10.31 -14.59 -17.77
N ASN A 191 10.62 -14.21 -19.00
CA ASN A 191 9.88 -14.70 -20.19
C ASN A 191 10.02 -16.23 -20.32
N LEU A 192 11.22 -16.74 -20.08
CA LEU A 192 11.49 -18.18 -20.08
C LEU A 192 10.75 -18.88 -18.95
N ALA A 193 10.68 -18.26 -17.77
CA ALA A 193 9.98 -18.81 -16.61
C ALA A 193 8.46 -18.94 -16.86
N ILE A 194 7.83 -17.99 -17.56
CA ILE A 194 6.42 -18.12 -17.97
C ILE A 194 6.27 -19.27 -18.96
N ARG A 195 7.12 -19.32 -20.01
CA ARG A 195 7.08 -20.36 -21.05
C ARG A 195 7.22 -21.77 -20.49
N ASP A 196 8.15 -21.94 -19.56
CA ASP A 196 8.52 -23.25 -19.04
C ASP A 196 7.81 -23.62 -17.73
N ALA A 197 6.92 -22.75 -17.21
CA ALA A 197 6.29 -22.93 -15.91
C ALA A 197 5.66 -24.33 -15.74
N ALA A 198 4.84 -24.77 -16.69
CA ALA A 198 4.19 -26.08 -16.63
C ALA A 198 5.20 -27.24 -16.66
N ARG A 199 6.24 -27.14 -17.51
CA ARG A 199 7.30 -28.16 -17.61
C ARG A 199 8.09 -28.25 -16.31
N ASP A 200 8.34 -27.11 -15.68
CA ASP A 200 9.15 -27.00 -14.47
C ASP A 200 8.30 -27.17 -13.19
N GLY A 201 7.00 -27.51 -13.31
CA GLY A 201 6.11 -27.75 -12.18
C GLY A 201 5.74 -26.48 -11.39
N LYS A 202 5.78 -25.30 -12.02
CA LYS A 202 5.52 -24.01 -11.37
C LYS A 202 4.12 -23.50 -11.63
N GLU A 203 3.48 -23.01 -10.58
CA GLU A 203 2.18 -22.33 -10.68
C GLU A 203 2.36 -20.84 -11.05
N ILE A 204 1.56 -20.33 -11.98
CA ILE A 204 1.56 -18.91 -12.34
C ILE A 204 0.49 -18.20 -11.53
N HIS A 205 0.88 -17.28 -10.65
CA HIS A 205 -0.07 -16.44 -9.90
C HIS A 205 -0.14 -15.05 -10.53
N LEU A 206 -1.35 -14.54 -10.75
CA LEU A 206 -1.56 -13.20 -11.32
C LEU A 206 -2.14 -12.21 -10.29
N PHE A 207 -1.47 -11.06 -10.17
CA PHE A 207 -1.95 -9.90 -9.44
C PHE A 207 -2.07 -8.69 -10.37
N ILE A 208 -3.12 -7.89 -10.17
CA ILE A 208 -3.30 -6.62 -10.86
C ILE A 208 -3.11 -5.48 -9.86
N LYS A 209 -2.09 -4.66 -10.10
CA LYS A 209 -1.72 -3.50 -9.30
C LYS A 209 -2.49 -2.27 -9.78
N PHE A 210 -3.43 -1.80 -8.97
CA PHE A 210 -4.21 -0.58 -9.23
C PHE A 210 -3.61 0.67 -8.60
N SER A 211 -2.83 0.50 -7.54
CA SER A 211 -2.18 1.57 -6.81
C SER A 211 -0.87 1.05 -6.20
N PRO A 212 -0.01 1.90 -5.63
CA PRO A 212 1.15 1.45 -4.89
C PRO A 212 0.83 0.46 -3.75
N LYS A 213 -0.40 0.47 -3.23
CA LYS A 213 -0.83 -0.32 -2.08
C LYS A 213 -1.82 -1.44 -2.41
N ASP A 214 -2.46 -1.41 -3.57
CA ASP A 214 -3.57 -2.33 -3.88
C ASP A 214 -3.20 -3.30 -5.00
N TYR A 215 -3.06 -4.57 -4.65
CA TYR A 215 -2.77 -5.70 -5.54
C TYR A 215 -3.94 -6.68 -5.49
N TYR A 216 -4.67 -6.78 -6.60
CA TYR A 216 -5.86 -7.60 -6.71
C TYR A 216 -5.47 -8.99 -7.21
N TYR A 217 -5.61 -10.00 -6.37
CA TYR A 217 -5.33 -11.37 -6.78
C TYR A 217 -6.40 -11.88 -7.74
N GLN A 218 -5.98 -12.44 -8.87
CA GLN A 218 -6.92 -12.88 -9.92
C GLN A 218 -7.21 -14.38 -9.86
N ALA A 219 -6.16 -15.20 -9.76
CA ALA A 219 -6.16 -16.66 -9.58
C ALA A 219 -4.77 -17.26 -9.91
N VAL A 220 -4.71 -18.59 -9.94
CA VAL A 220 -3.68 -19.38 -10.61
C VAL A 220 -4.01 -19.51 -12.10
N PHE A 221 -2.99 -19.45 -12.94
CA PHE A 221 -3.06 -19.51 -14.39
C PHE A 221 -2.07 -20.53 -14.96
N GLU A 222 -2.33 -20.93 -16.19
CA GLU A 222 -1.43 -21.68 -17.04
C GLU A 222 -1.17 -20.90 -18.34
N LEU A 223 0.00 -21.12 -18.96
CA LEU A 223 0.28 -20.56 -20.27
C LEU A 223 -0.44 -21.38 -21.34
N ALA A 224 -1.34 -20.74 -22.09
CA ALA A 224 -2.01 -21.38 -23.23
C ALA A 224 -1.13 -21.30 -24.50
N ASP A 225 -0.68 -20.09 -24.84
CA ASP A 225 0.22 -19.82 -25.94
C ASP A 225 0.96 -18.49 -25.72
N TYR A 226 1.91 -18.17 -26.61
CA TYR A 226 2.51 -16.85 -26.66
C TYR A 226 2.71 -16.41 -28.11
N SER A 227 2.68 -15.10 -28.31
CA SER A 227 2.88 -14.44 -29.60
C SER A 227 3.78 -13.21 -29.43
N TYR A 228 3.86 -12.38 -30.45
CA TYR A 228 4.61 -11.13 -30.43
C TYR A 228 3.77 -10.01 -31.03
N GLU A 229 3.91 -8.82 -30.47
CA GLU A 229 3.38 -7.58 -31.06
C GLU A 229 4.53 -6.58 -31.23
N ASP A 230 4.41 -5.72 -32.24
CA ASP A 230 5.32 -4.59 -32.41
C ASP A 230 4.88 -3.46 -31.45
N ASP A 231 5.76 -3.06 -30.55
CA ASP A 231 5.54 -1.97 -29.59
C ASP A 231 6.76 -1.06 -29.50
N LYS A 232 6.63 0.11 -28.87
CA LYS A 232 7.74 1.01 -28.61
C LYS A 232 8.50 0.58 -27.36
N ASP A 233 9.82 0.51 -27.49
CA ASP A 233 10.71 0.32 -26.35
C ASP A 233 10.87 1.62 -25.53
N LYS A 234 11.68 1.57 -24.48
CA LYS A 234 11.90 2.72 -23.59
C LYS A 234 12.49 3.94 -24.32
N ASP A 235 13.21 3.73 -25.42
CA ASP A 235 13.85 4.80 -26.18
C ASP A 235 12.97 5.22 -27.39
N GLY A 236 11.76 4.66 -27.51
CA GLY A 236 10.76 5.00 -28.54
C GLY A 236 10.88 4.21 -29.84
N ASN A 237 11.80 3.24 -29.92
CA ASN A 237 12.02 2.43 -31.11
C ASN A 237 11.02 1.27 -31.18
N ILE A 238 10.59 0.90 -32.38
CA ILE A 238 9.77 -0.30 -32.57
C ILE A 238 10.60 -1.54 -32.21
N ARG A 239 9.97 -2.44 -31.46
CA ARG A 239 10.53 -3.72 -31.02
C ARG A 239 9.47 -4.80 -31.00
N LYS A 240 9.91 -6.05 -31.06
CA LYS A 240 9.05 -7.21 -30.75
C LYS A 240 8.92 -7.40 -29.25
N GLU A 241 7.69 -7.43 -28.78
CA GLU A 241 7.33 -7.71 -27.40
C GLU A 241 6.53 -9.00 -27.30
N TYR A 242 6.88 -9.87 -26.35
CA TYR A 242 6.14 -11.09 -26.10
C TYR A 242 4.77 -10.78 -25.49
N LYS A 243 3.74 -11.44 -26.00
CA LYS A 243 2.41 -11.49 -25.39
C LYS A 243 2.10 -12.93 -24.99
N PHE A 244 1.97 -13.16 -23.69
CA PHE A 244 1.64 -14.45 -23.10
C PHE A 244 0.14 -14.53 -22.84
N ARG A 245 -0.54 -15.51 -23.44
CA ARG A 245 -1.95 -15.76 -23.19
C ARG A 245 -2.09 -16.72 -22.02
N LEU A 246 -2.60 -16.21 -20.91
CA LEU A 246 -2.74 -16.94 -19.65
C LEU A 246 -4.20 -17.36 -19.47
N LYS A 247 -4.42 -18.66 -19.28
CA LYS A 247 -5.73 -19.24 -19.02
C LYS A 247 -5.88 -19.54 -17.55
N LYS A 248 -7.03 -19.18 -16.96
CA LYS A 248 -7.31 -19.43 -15.55
C LYS A 248 -7.41 -20.93 -15.29
N VAL A 249 -6.72 -21.42 -14.27
CA VAL A 249 -6.84 -22.81 -13.81
C VAL A 249 -8.12 -22.94 -13.00
N ASN A 250 -9.04 -23.78 -13.45
CA ASN A 250 -10.24 -24.13 -12.69
C ASN A 250 -9.85 -25.16 -11.63
N VAL A 251 -9.70 -24.74 -10.39
CA VAL A 251 -9.59 -25.67 -9.27
C VAL A 251 -11.00 -26.15 -8.96
N GLU A 252 -11.34 -27.38 -9.39
CA GLU A 252 -12.50 -28.06 -8.85
C GLU A 252 -12.30 -28.17 -7.33
N GLN A 253 -13.21 -27.57 -6.57
CA GLN A 253 -13.24 -27.74 -5.12
C GLN A 253 -13.55 -29.21 -4.84
N LYS A 254 -12.52 -29.99 -4.53
CA LYS A 254 -12.66 -31.32 -3.93
C LYS A 254 -13.07 -31.20 -2.48
#